data_AF-A0A9P6FMP1-F1
#
_entry.id   AF-A0A9P6FMP1-F1
#
_cell.length_a   1.000
_cell.length_b   1.000
_cell.length_c   1.000
_cell.angle_alpha   90.00
_cell.angle_beta   90.00
_cell.angle_gamma   90.00
#
_symmetry.space_group_name_H-M   'P 1'
#
loop_
_entity.id
_entity.type
_entity.pdbx_description
1 polymer ?
#
loop_
_entity_poly.entity_id
_entity_poly.type
_entity_poly.pdbx_seq_one_letter_code
_entity_poly.pdbx_strand_id
1 'polypeptide(L)'
;MPKEKKTAASRAEGKAEKLVLEYLIKQNRPYSVTDIVNNLHNAVSKTECQKAVNALVDKELVITKLYGKQAIYVVRQDTIDLSSPAELVAMDKELVELQAKITNYKNTNKRITSELSAFNSALTTDQMKDRLEQLKIK
;
A
#
# COMPACT_ATOMS: atom_id res chain seq x y z
N MET A 1 14.27 39.68 18.01
CA MET A 1 13.42 39.18 16.91
C MET A 1 12.28 38.37 17.54
N PRO A 2 11.00 38.73 17.35
CA PRO A 2 9.90 38.05 18.02
C PRO A 2 9.69 36.65 17.43
N LYS A 3 9.64 35.63 18.30
CA LYS A 3 9.34 34.24 17.91
C LYS A 3 7.83 34.09 17.74
N GLU A 4 7.37 33.78 16.53
CA GLU A 4 5.96 33.51 16.25
C GLU A 4 5.47 32.25 16.98
N LYS A 5 4.48 32.41 17.85
CA LYS A 5 3.75 31.29 18.49
C LYS A 5 2.70 30.75 17.51
N LYS A 6 2.98 29.62 16.86
CA LYS A 6 1.98 28.85 16.10
C LYS A 6 0.87 28.36 17.04
N THR A 7 -0.37 28.79 16.80
CA THR A 7 -1.59 28.46 17.57
C THR A 7 -2.09 27.03 17.28
N ALA A 8 -2.93 26.46 18.15
CA ALA A 8 -3.45 25.10 18.02
C ALA A 8 -4.17 24.83 16.67
N ALA A 9 -4.85 25.84 16.12
CA ALA A 9 -5.46 25.79 14.79
C ALA A 9 -4.43 25.58 13.67
N SER A 10 -3.31 26.30 13.68
CA SER A 10 -2.22 26.13 12.69
C SER A 10 -1.57 24.75 12.75
N ARG A 11 -1.56 24.11 13.93
CA ARG A 11 -1.03 22.76 14.12
C ARG A 11 -2.00 21.69 13.60
N ALA A 12 -3.31 21.92 13.75
CA ALA A 12 -4.35 21.05 13.18
C ALA A 12 -4.41 21.17 11.64
N GLU A 13 -4.28 22.38 11.10
CA GLU A 13 -4.19 22.64 9.66
C GLU A 13 -3.01 21.89 9.02
N GLY A 14 -1.82 21.95 9.64
CA GLY A 14 -0.67 21.19 9.16
C GLY A 14 -0.84 19.66 9.22
N LYS A 15 -1.66 19.15 10.15
CA LYS A 15 -1.96 17.70 10.22
C LYS A 15 -2.88 17.28 9.07
N ALA A 16 -3.91 18.08 8.77
CA ALA A 16 -4.84 17.80 7.67
C ALA A 16 -4.13 17.83 6.31
N GLU A 17 -3.30 18.86 6.06
CA GLU A 17 -2.49 18.97 4.84
C GLU A 17 -1.58 17.76 4.64
N LYS A 18 -0.86 17.35 5.68
CA LYS A 18 0.04 16.20 5.61
C LYS A 18 -0.71 14.91 5.27
N LEU A 19 -1.85 14.68 5.91
CA LEU A 19 -2.64 13.46 5.74
C LEU A 19 -3.26 13.39 4.33
N VAL A 20 -3.77 14.52 3.84
CA VAL A 20 -4.30 14.64 2.47
C VAL A 20 -3.19 14.45 1.43
N LEU A 21 -2.02 15.08 1.63
CA LEU A 21 -0.88 14.95 0.72
C LEU A 21 -0.36 13.52 0.65
N GLU A 22 -0.15 12.87 1.81
CA GLU A 22 0.28 11.47 1.88
C GLU A 22 -0.69 10.54 1.15
N TYR A 23 -1.99 10.78 1.31
CA TYR A 23 -3.02 10.02 0.61
C TYR A 23 -2.95 10.22 -0.91
N LEU A 24 -2.89 11.47 -1.38
CA LEU A 24 -2.82 11.78 -2.81
C LEU A 24 -1.55 11.20 -3.45
N ILE A 25 -0.39 11.28 -2.77
CA ILE A 25 0.87 10.69 -3.24
C ILE A 25 0.76 9.18 -3.36
N LYS A 26 0.23 8.54 -2.31
CA LYS A 26 0.10 7.08 -2.26
C LYS A 26 -0.82 6.54 -3.36
N GLN A 27 -1.93 7.22 -3.63
CA GLN A 27 -2.89 6.75 -4.62
C GLN A 27 -2.51 7.16 -6.04
N ASN A 28 -1.79 8.28 -6.20
CA ASN A 28 -1.40 8.88 -7.46
C ASN A 28 -2.54 8.96 -8.50
N ARG A 29 -3.75 9.32 -8.04
CA ARG A 29 -4.97 9.38 -8.83
C ARG A 29 -5.71 10.71 -8.59
N PRO A 30 -6.45 11.21 -9.59
CA PRO A 30 -7.27 12.41 -9.44
C PRO A 30 -8.51 12.15 -8.58
N TYR A 31 -8.75 13.00 -7.58
CA TYR A 31 -9.90 12.89 -6.67
C TYR A 31 -10.58 14.24 -6.42
N SER A 32 -11.89 14.22 -6.11
CA SER A 32 -12.57 15.37 -5.53
C SER A 32 -12.36 15.45 -4.02
N VAL A 33 -12.65 16.60 -3.40
CA VAL A 33 -12.61 16.74 -1.93
C VAL A 33 -13.53 15.74 -1.23
N THR A 34 -14.71 15.47 -1.80
CA THR A 34 -15.66 14.50 -1.23
C THR A 34 -15.04 13.09 -1.24
N ASP A 35 -14.38 12.71 -2.33
CA ASP A 35 -13.75 11.39 -2.44
C ASP A 35 -12.57 11.26 -1.47
N ILE A 36 -11.74 12.30 -1.35
CA ILE A 36 -10.62 12.32 -0.41
C ILE A 36 -11.12 12.11 1.03
N VAL A 37 -12.15 12.86 1.45
CA VAL A 37 -12.73 12.73 2.79
C VAL A 37 -13.28 11.34 3.05
N ASN A 38 -14.02 10.78 2.08
CA ASN A 38 -14.59 9.43 2.18
C ASN A 38 -13.49 8.36 2.26
N ASN A 39 -12.45 8.46 1.44
CA ASN A 39 -11.35 7.50 1.38
C ASN A 39 -10.42 7.60 2.60
N LEU A 40 -10.43 8.76 3.28
CA LEU A 40 -9.80 8.96 4.58
C LEU A 40 -10.71 8.62 5.76
N HIS A 41 -11.88 8.00 5.51
CA HIS A 41 -12.86 7.61 6.51
C HIS A 41 -13.25 8.75 7.46
N ASN A 42 -13.43 9.96 6.93
CA ASN A 42 -13.74 11.18 7.68
C ASN A 42 -12.69 11.57 8.74
N ALA A 43 -11.43 11.13 8.61
CA ALA A 43 -10.33 11.57 9.48
C ALA A 43 -10.01 13.07 9.35
N VAL A 44 -10.47 13.71 8.27
CA VAL A 44 -10.41 15.14 8.01
C VAL A 44 -11.81 15.59 7.60
N SER A 45 -12.32 16.69 8.18
CA SER A 45 -13.62 17.21 7.78
C SER A 45 -13.60 17.79 6.36
N LYS A 46 -14.77 17.93 5.73
CA LYS A 46 -14.85 18.49 4.36
C LYS A 46 -14.25 19.89 4.25
N THR A 47 -14.49 20.74 5.25
CA THR A 47 -13.96 22.11 5.30
C THR A 47 -12.45 22.12 5.48
N GLU A 48 -11.92 21.29 6.38
CA GLU A 48 -10.47 21.16 6.58
C GLU A 48 -9.79 20.57 5.35
N CYS A 49 -10.39 19.56 4.72
CA CYS A 49 -9.86 18.96 3.49
C CYS A 49 -9.83 19.98 2.36
N GLN A 50 -10.87 20.80 2.20
CA GLN A 50 -10.90 21.87 1.19
C GLN A 50 -9.81 22.91 1.43
N LYS A 51 -9.59 23.33 2.68
CA LYS A 51 -8.48 24.23 3.04
C LYS A 51 -7.12 23.58 2.76
N ALA A 52 -6.95 22.32 3.14
CA ALA A 52 -5.74 21.56 2.95
C ALA A 52 -5.36 21.43 1.47
N VAL A 53 -6.29 21.01 0.60
CA VAL A 53 -5.99 20.89 -0.84
C VAL A 53 -5.69 22.25 -1.48
N ASN A 54 -6.34 23.33 -1.05
CA ASN A 54 -6.03 24.67 -1.55
C ASN A 54 -4.61 25.08 -1.15
N ALA A 55 -4.23 24.89 0.12
CA ALA A 55 -2.88 25.16 0.58
C ALA A 55 -1.83 24.29 -0.12
N LEU A 56 -2.14 23.04 -0.45
CA LEU A 56 -1.25 22.15 -1.22
C LEU A 56 -1.12 22.57 -2.69
N VAL A 57 -2.17 23.16 -3.28
CA VAL A 57 -2.14 23.78 -4.60
C VAL A 57 -1.26 25.03 -4.58
N ASP A 58 -1.42 25.89 -3.57
CA ASP A 58 -0.60 27.11 -3.38
C ASP A 58 0.88 26.76 -3.16
N LYS A 59 1.16 25.65 -2.47
CA LYS A 59 2.51 25.10 -2.27
C LYS A 59 3.05 24.34 -3.47
N GLU A 60 2.30 24.29 -4.57
CA GLU A 60 2.76 23.67 -5.79
C GLU A 60 3.00 22.14 -5.68
N LEU A 61 2.38 21.47 -4.71
CA LEU A 61 2.50 20.02 -4.52
C LEU A 61 1.34 19.25 -5.17
N VAL A 62 0.21 19.93 -5.36
CA VAL A 62 -1.01 19.39 -5.94
C VAL A 62 -1.46 20.29 -7.08
N ILE A 63 -1.97 19.69 -8.15
CA ILE A 63 -2.61 20.41 -9.27
C ILE A 63 -4.12 20.29 -9.08
N THR A 64 -4.82 21.40 -9.31
CA THR A 64 -6.28 21.42 -9.40
C THR A 64 -6.73 21.62 -10.84
N LYS A 65 -7.78 20.90 -11.24
CA LYS A 65 -8.48 21.11 -12.51
C LYS A 65 -9.98 21.20 -12.27
N LEU A 66 -10.59 22.23 -12.85
CA LEU A 66 -12.01 22.48 -12.75
C LEU A 66 -12.77 21.79 -13.87
N TYR A 67 -13.85 21.11 -13.51
CA TYR A 67 -14.82 20.48 -14.40
C TYR A 67 -16.21 21.00 -14.06
N GLY A 68 -16.60 22.10 -14.72
CA GLY A 68 -17.82 22.84 -14.39
C GLY A 68 -17.75 23.40 -12.96
N LYS A 69 -18.61 22.90 -12.07
CA LYS A 69 -18.65 23.29 -10.65
C LYS A 69 -17.75 22.43 -9.75
N GLN A 70 -17.20 21.32 -10.25
CA GLN A 70 -16.41 20.39 -9.46
C GLN A 70 -14.92 20.64 -9.68
N ALA A 71 -14.13 20.56 -8.60
CA ALA A 71 -12.68 20.64 -8.63
C ALA A 71 -12.08 19.25 -8.36
N ILE A 72 -11.10 18.87 -9.18
CA ILE A 72 -10.38 17.61 -9.09
C ILE A 72 -8.91 17.90 -8.79
N TYR A 73 -8.37 17.18 -7.82
CA TYR A 73 -7.03 17.38 -7.28
C TYR A 73 -6.17 16.14 -7.53
N VAL A 74 -4.93 16.34 -7.96
CA VAL A 74 -3.95 15.27 -8.20
C VAL A 74 -2.55 15.74 -7.83
N VAL A 75 -1.69 14.85 -7.37
CA VAL A 75 -0.29 15.19 -7.07
C VAL A 75 0.42 15.61 -8.34
N ARG A 76 1.26 16.64 -8.20
CA ARG A 76 2.09 17.14 -9.29
C ARG A 76 3.08 16.05 -9.75
N GLN A 77 3.13 15.80 -11.06
CA GLN A 77 3.99 14.76 -11.64
C GLN A 77 5.29 15.32 -12.25
N ASP A 78 5.40 16.63 -12.41
CA ASP A 78 6.57 17.30 -13.00
C ASP A 78 7.81 17.26 -12.09
N THR A 79 7.62 17.06 -10.79
CA THR A 79 8.68 16.92 -9.79
C THR A 79 9.16 15.47 -9.63
N ILE A 80 8.53 14.52 -10.34
CA ILE A 80 8.91 13.11 -10.30
C ILE A 80 10.01 12.89 -11.34
N ASP A 81 11.14 12.36 -10.88
CA ASP A 81 12.26 12.01 -11.77
C ASP A 81 11.82 10.91 -12.74
N LEU A 82 12.03 11.16 -14.03
CA LEU A 82 11.66 10.23 -15.08
C LEU A 82 12.84 9.31 -15.35
N SER A 83 12.65 8.01 -15.15
CA SER A 83 13.65 7.00 -15.50
C SER A 83 14.00 7.06 -16.98
N SER A 84 15.28 6.93 -17.29
CA SER A 84 15.77 6.81 -18.65
C SER A 84 15.28 5.50 -19.31
N PRO A 85 15.25 5.41 -20.65
CA PRO A 85 14.86 4.17 -21.33
C PRO A 85 15.71 2.96 -20.94
N ALA A 86 17.00 3.16 -20.65
CA ALA A 86 17.89 2.09 -20.21
C ALA A 86 17.54 1.58 -18.81
N GLU A 87 17.22 2.49 -17.89
CA GLU A 87 16.78 2.13 -16.53
C GLU A 87 15.42 1.42 -16.55
N LEU A 88 14.49 1.86 -17.40
CA LEU A 88 13.21 1.18 -17.58
C LEU A 88 13.39 -0.28 -18.05
N VAL A 89 14.28 -0.52 -19.02
CA VAL A 89 14.59 -1.88 -19.47
C VAL A 89 15.24 -2.72 -18.36
N ALA A 90 16.11 -2.13 -17.54
CA ALA A 90 16.71 -2.81 -16.41
C ALA A 90 15.65 -3.18 -15.35
N MET A 91 14.73 -2.27 -15.05
CA MET A 91 13.60 -2.51 -14.14
C MET A 91 12.67 -3.61 -14.66
N ASP A 92 12.35 -3.62 -15.96
CA ASP A 92 11.53 -4.67 -16.57
C ASP A 92 12.19 -6.05 -16.46
N LYS A 93 13.50 -6.11 -16.67
CA LYS A 93 14.27 -7.34 -16.49
C LYS A 93 14.23 -7.82 -15.04
N GLU A 94 14.46 -6.92 -14.09
CA GLU A 94 14.38 -7.23 -12.66
C GLU A 94 12.97 -7.71 -12.26
N LEU A 95 11.93 -7.08 -12.79
CA LEU A 95 10.53 -7.44 -12.56
C LEU A 95 10.26 -8.88 -13.02
N VAL A 96 10.71 -9.26 -14.22
CA VAL A 96 10.57 -10.63 -14.74
C VAL A 96 11.33 -11.63 -13.85
N GLU A 97 12.55 -11.30 -13.45
CA GLU A 97 13.35 -12.16 -12.57
C GLU A 97 12.68 -12.36 -11.20
N LEU A 98 12.16 -11.29 -10.60
CA LEU A 98 11.46 -11.34 -9.33
C LEU A 98 10.15 -12.13 -9.43
N GLN A 99 9.39 -11.98 -10.52
CA GLN A 99 8.17 -12.77 -10.77
C GLN A 99 8.47 -14.27 -10.90
N ALA A 100 9.57 -14.63 -11.59
CA ALA A 100 10.02 -16.01 -11.68
C ALA A 100 10.41 -16.58 -10.31
N LYS A 101 11.14 -15.80 -9.49
CA LYS A 101 11.49 -16.17 -8.11
C LYS A 101 10.26 -16.38 -7.24
N ILE A 102 9.28 -15.46 -7.28
CA ILE A 102 8.02 -15.57 -6.55
C ILE A 102 7.28 -16.87 -6.92
N THR A 103 7.19 -17.16 -8.21
CA THR A 103 6.53 -18.37 -8.71
C THR A 103 7.24 -19.62 -8.21
N ASN A 104 8.57 -19.66 -8.27
CA ASN A 104 9.36 -20.78 -7.79
C ASN A 104 9.21 -20.99 -6.27
N TYR A 105 9.31 -19.93 -5.48
CA TYR A 105 9.14 -20.00 -4.03
C TYR A 105 7.72 -20.44 -3.64
N LYS A 106 6.69 -19.96 -4.33
CA LYS A 106 5.30 -20.39 -4.11
C LYS A 106 5.12 -21.88 -4.40
N ASN A 107 5.69 -22.39 -5.49
CA ASN A 107 5.64 -23.81 -5.85
C ASN A 107 6.40 -24.68 -4.84
N THR A 108 7.59 -24.23 -4.43
CA THR A 108 8.42 -24.92 -3.43
C THR A 108 7.70 -24.99 -2.08
N ASN A 109 7.13 -23.87 -1.64
CA ASN A 109 6.38 -23.82 -0.39
C ASN A 109 5.15 -24.75 -0.43
N LYS A 110 4.42 -24.76 -1.55
CA LYS A 110 3.30 -25.69 -1.75
C LYS A 110 3.75 -27.14 -1.65
N ARG A 111 4.85 -27.52 -2.31
CA ARG A 111 5.42 -28.87 -2.26
C ARG A 111 5.79 -29.28 -0.83
N ILE A 112 6.59 -28.46 -0.15
CA ILE A 112 7.05 -28.75 1.21
C ILE A 112 5.88 -28.84 2.18
N THR A 113 4.88 -27.95 2.05
CA THR A 113 3.66 -28.00 2.87
C THR A 113 2.89 -29.30 2.65
N SER A 114 2.77 -29.76 1.39
CA SER A 114 2.15 -31.05 1.08
C SER A 114 2.94 -32.24 1.63
N GLU A 115 4.26 -32.23 1.51
CA GLU A 115 5.15 -33.27 2.06
C GLU A 115 5.04 -33.34 3.60
N LEU A 116 5.06 -32.18 4.26
CA LEU A 116 4.91 -32.07 5.71
C LEU A 116 3.54 -32.56 6.17
N SER A 117 2.47 -32.20 5.45
CA SER A 117 1.12 -32.71 5.72
C SER A 117 1.04 -34.23 5.57
N ALA A 118 1.65 -34.80 4.53
CA ALA A 118 1.69 -36.24 4.32
C ALA A 118 2.47 -36.95 5.43
N PHE A 119 3.62 -36.40 5.82
CA PHE A 119 4.43 -36.95 6.91
C PHE A 119 3.70 -36.91 8.25
N ASN A 120 3.05 -35.79 8.58
CA ASN A 120 2.28 -35.66 9.83
C ASN A 120 1.00 -36.52 9.86
N SER A 121 0.46 -36.88 8.70
CA SER A 121 -0.71 -37.76 8.60
C SER A 121 -0.34 -39.25 8.62
N ALA A 122 0.95 -39.58 8.50
CA ALA A 122 1.43 -40.95 8.58
C ALA A 122 1.51 -41.41 10.04
N LEU A 123 1.18 -42.69 10.29
CA LEU A 123 1.42 -43.32 11.58
C LEU A 123 2.92 -43.30 11.89
N THR A 124 3.27 -43.03 13.15
CA THR A 124 4.67 -43.16 13.58
C THR A 124 5.09 -44.64 13.58
N THR A 125 6.40 -44.90 13.53
CA THR A 125 6.93 -46.27 13.52
C THR A 125 6.45 -47.09 14.72
N ASP A 126 6.30 -46.47 15.89
CA ASP A 126 5.81 -47.15 17.09
C ASP A 126 4.30 -47.45 16.99
N GLN A 127 3.50 -46.51 16.48
CA GLN A 127 2.08 -46.76 16.21
C GLN A 127 1.85 -47.85 15.15
N MET A 128 2.75 -47.96 14.16
CA MET A 128 2.72 -49.04 13.17
C MET A 128 3.03 -50.40 13.80
N LYS A 129 3.98 -50.48 14.74
CA LYS A 129 4.29 -51.72 15.48
C LYS A 129 3.12 -52.16 16.36
N ASP A 130 2.53 -51.23 17.10
CA ASP A 130 1.36 -51.52 17.95
C ASP A 130 0.18 -52.04 17.12
N ARG A 131 -0.06 -51.42 15.96
CA ARG A 131 -1.12 -51.87 15.05
C ARG A 131 -0.81 -53.23 14.41
N LEU A 132 0.45 -53.55 14.16
CA LEU A 132 0.87 -54.86 13.66
C LEU A 132 0.63 -55.96 14.72
N GLU A 133 0.98 -55.70 15.97
CA GLU A 133 0.71 -56.64 17.09
C GLU A 133 -0.79 -56.85 17.29
N GLN A 134 -1.61 -55.79 17.25
CA GLN A 134 -3.06 -55.91 17.32
C GLN A 134 -3.66 -56.77 16.20
N LEU A 135 -3.07 -56.76 15.00
CA LEU A 135 -3.53 -57.55 13.86
C LEU A 135 -3.08 -59.01 13.90
N LYS A 136 -1.95 -59.33 14.55
CA LYS A 136 -1.47 -60.72 14.73
C LYS A 136 -2.22 -61.50 15.81
N ILE A 137 -2.86 -60.80 16.74
CA ILE A 137 -3.61 -61.40 17.87
C ILE A 137 -5.02 -61.88 17.43
N LYS A 138 -5.35 -61.74 16.14
CA LYS A 138 -6.63 -62.15 15.54
C LYS A 138 -6.45 -63.38 14.66
#